data_AF-A0A845V4D0-F1
#
_entry.id   AF-A0A845V4D0-F1
#
_cell.length_a   1.000
_cell.length_b   1.000
_cell.length_c   1.000
_cell.angle_alpha   90.00
_cell.angle_beta   90.00
_cell.angle_gamma   90.00
#
_symmetry.space_group_name_H-M   'P 1'
#
loop_
_entity.id
_entity.type
_entity.pdbx_description
1 polymer ?
#
loop_
_entity_poly.entity_id
_entity_poly.type
_entity_poly.pdbx_seq_one_letter_code
_entity_poly.pdbx_strand_id
1 'polypeptide(L)'
;MMPETSLRKIVIAGGVRIPFCRSNTLYADQTNQDMLTAALQGVVERYGLEGKKLDQVLAGAVTTHSKDWNLAREAVLSTTLSPLTPAVTLQQACGTSLQAALLAGSQIATGQIECALVAGTDTTSDAPVVLQRRFAQRLIRLSKARTLSQKLKVFKGFRLSELTPQPPRNAEPRTGLSMGQHCERMAREWQIERGEQDELTVESHRKAAAAWETGFFDDLVIPHDGVVRDNIIRPDTSVDKLSALKPAFDRKQGTLTAGNSTTLSDGAAAVLICSEDWARANDLPIRAYLSAGRAAAVDFVDSDEGLLMAPTVAVAEMLSAAGLGLDDFDFYEIHEAFSAQVLCTLRAWESERYCRDRLGLNGALGSIDRSRMNVRGGSVAIGHPFAATGARILSTLTAILEQAGSGRGLISVCTAGGMGVAAIVERPVERPGAGAARATGSAEASPPAGSKKKAASKRKKKKKTSSQRSVRKETSAQTKAEHQAADEPVDKPD
;
A
#
# COMPACT_ATOMS: atom_id res chain seq x y z
N MET A 1 -24.20 32.36 -18.33
CA MET A 1 -23.73 32.17 -16.95
C MET A 1 -23.43 30.69 -16.80
N MET A 2 -22.16 30.29 -16.76
CA MET A 2 -21.84 28.92 -16.33
C MET A 2 -22.34 28.78 -14.88
N PRO A 3 -22.97 27.66 -14.48
CA PRO A 3 -23.23 27.43 -13.06
C PRO A 3 -21.90 27.41 -12.31
N GLU A 4 -21.88 27.86 -11.05
CA GLU A 4 -20.74 27.64 -10.16
C GLU A 4 -20.60 26.14 -9.91
N THR A 5 -19.81 25.47 -10.75
CA THR A 5 -19.45 24.06 -10.57
C THR A 5 -18.45 23.94 -9.43
N SER A 6 -18.96 23.77 -8.21
CA SER A 6 -18.17 23.22 -7.12
C SER A 6 -17.56 21.88 -7.55
N LEU A 7 -16.31 21.65 -7.17
CA LEU A 7 -15.63 20.39 -7.48
C LEU A 7 -16.40 19.20 -6.90
N ARG A 8 -16.48 18.11 -7.66
CA ARG A 8 -17.17 16.90 -7.20
C ARG A 8 -16.39 16.24 -6.08
N LYS A 9 -17.11 15.70 -5.10
CA LYS A 9 -16.48 14.91 -4.03
C LYS A 9 -15.97 13.59 -4.57
N ILE A 10 -14.80 13.18 -4.08
CA ILE A 10 -14.15 11.92 -4.45
C ILE A 10 -14.52 10.88 -3.40
N VAL A 11 -15.45 9.98 -3.72
CA VAL A 11 -15.84 8.85 -2.88
C VAL A 11 -14.74 7.80 -2.89
N ILE A 12 -14.40 7.29 -1.70
CA ILE A 12 -13.70 6.02 -1.53
C ILE A 12 -14.77 4.97 -1.28
N ALA A 13 -15.03 4.12 -2.28
CA ALA A 13 -15.95 3.00 -2.14
C ALA A 13 -15.32 1.84 -1.34
N GLY A 14 -14.00 1.84 -1.23
CA GLY A 14 -13.21 0.94 -0.40
C GLY A 14 -12.13 0.22 -1.21
N GLY A 15 -11.39 -0.68 -0.58
CA GLY A 15 -10.29 -1.38 -1.22
C GLY A 15 -10.00 -2.74 -0.62
N VAL A 16 -9.06 -3.45 -1.24
CA VAL A 16 -8.55 -4.75 -0.80
C VAL A 16 -7.03 -4.79 -0.97
N ARG A 17 -6.39 -5.75 -0.31
CA ARG A 17 -5.00 -6.14 -0.57
C ARG A 17 -4.85 -7.65 -0.48
N ILE A 18 -3.78 -8.17 -1.05
CA ILE A 18 -3.30 -9.51 -0.70
C ILE A 18 -2.48 -9.44 0.60
N PRO A 19 -2.26 -10.56 1.32
CA PRO A 19 -1.30 -10.62 2.42
C PRO A 19 0.06 -10.02 2.03
N PHE A 20 0.69 -9.28 2.92
CA PHE A 20 2.04 -8.79 2.69
C PHE A 20 3.03 -9.80 3.27
N CYS A 21 3.89 -10.31 2.40
CA CYS A 21 4.85 -11.36 2.72
C CYS A 21 6.26 -10.79 2.76
N ARG A 22 7.10 -11.29 3.68
CA ARG A 22 8.55 -11.04 3.64
C ARG A 22 9.12 -11.53 2.31
N SER A 23 9.93 -10.71 1.64
CA SER A 23 10.51 -11.11 0.36
C SER A 23 11.40 -12.35 0.49
N ASN A 24 11.38 -13.17 -0.57
CA ASN A 24 11.98 -14.51 -0.65
C ASN A 24 11.37 -15.51 0.35
N THR A 25 10.07 -15.37 0.67
CA THR A 25 9.32 -16.35 1.46
C THR A 25 8.12 -16.91 0.68
N LEU A 26 6.89 -16.57 1.06
CA LEU A 26 5.67 -17.19 0.50
C LEU A 26 5.33 -16.74 -0.93
N TYR A 27 5.83 -15.57 -1.35
CA TYR A 27 5.64 -15.02 -2.70
C TYR A 27 6.96 -15.02 -3.51
N ALA A 28 7.88 -15.94 -3.21
CA ALA A 28 9.19 -16.01 -3.87
C ALA A 28 9.08 -16.17 -5.40
N ASP A 29 8.08 -16.91 -5.88
CA ASP A 29 7.85 -17.20 -7.30
C ASP A 29 6.76 -16.30 -7.95
N GLN A 30 6.21 -15.33 -7.21
CA GLN A 30 5.13 -14.45 -7.69
C GLN A 30 5.68 -13.20 -8.38
N THR A 31 5.15 -12.86 -9.56
CA THR A 31 5.51 -11.62 -10.25
C THR A 31 4.65 -10.45 -9.78
N ASN A 32 5.08 -9.22 -10.11
CA ASN A 32 4.25 -8.03 -9.95
C ASN A 32 2.91 -8.12 -10.68
N GLN A 33 2.87 -8.76 -11.86
CA GLN A 33 1.62 -8.85 -12.62
C GLN A 33 0.62 -9.78 -11.92
N ASP A 34 1.07 -10.91 -11.38
CA ASP A 34 0.21 -11.88 -10.70
C ASP A 34 -0.41 -11.25 -9.44
N MET A 35 0.42 -10.62 -8.61
CA MET A 35 -0.03 -9.95 -7.38
C MET A 35 -0.94 -8.75 -7.66
N LEU A 36 -0.62 -7.92 -8.65
CA LEU A 36 -1.48 -6.79 -9.03
C LEU A 36 -2.82 -7.26 -9.60
N THR A 37 -2.80 -8.31 -10.42
CA THR A 37 -4.02 -8.94 -10.96
C THR A 37 -4.90 -9.45 -9.82
N ALA A 38 -4.32 -10.15 -8.84
CA ALA A 38 -5.06 -10.63 -7.67
C ALA A 38 -5.68 -9.47 -6.87
N ALA A 39 -4.92 -8.42 -6.57
CA ALA A 39 -5.45 -7.26 -5.85
C ALA A 39 -6.55 -6.51 -6.62
N LEU A 40 -6.40 -6.33 -7.94
CA LEU A 40 -7.44 -5.72 -8.78
C LEU A 40 -8.69 -6.62 -8.85
N GLN A 41 -8.52 -7.93 -9.10
CA GLN A 41 -9.61 -8.90 -9.17
C GLN A 41 -10.39 -8.98 -7.85
N GLY A 42 -9.72 -8.90 -6.70
CA GLY A 42 -10.38 -8.82 -5.40
C GLY A 42 -11.27 -7.59 -5.20
N VAL A 43 -10.93 -6.45 -5.79
CA VAL A 43 -11.85 -5.28 -5.83
C VAL A 43 -12.99 -5.54 -6.81
N VAL A 44 -12.71 -6.15 -7.96
CA VAL A 44 -13.74 -6.47 -8.97
C VAL A 44 -14.84 -7.35 -8.39
N GLU A 45 -14.47 -8.45 -7.73
CA GLU A 45 -15.39 -9.40 -7.10
C GLU A 45 -16.13 -8.78 -5.91
N ARG A 46 -15.42 -8.03 -5.05
CA ARG A 46 -16.02 -7.43 -3.84
C ARG A 46 -17.04 -6.33 -4.15
N TYR A 47 -16.92 -5.65 -5.29
CA TYR A 47 -17.80 -4.54 -5.68
C TYR A 47 -18.60 -4.80 -6.97
N GLY A 48 -18.69 -6.07 -7.42
CA GLY A 48 -19.55 -6.49 -8.54
C GLY A 48 -19.23 -5.78 -9.86
N LEU A 49 -17.96 -5.75 -10.25
CA LEU A 49 -17.47 -5.02 -11.44
C LEU A 49 -17.17 -5.94 -12.65
N GLU A 50 -17.59 -7.19 -12.63
CA GLU A 50 -17.33 -8.16 -13.70
C GLU A 50 -17.89 -7.68 -15.05
N GLY A 51 -17.07 -7.75 -16.10
CA GLY A 51 -17.40 -7.27 -17.44
C GLY A 51 -17.58 -5.76 -17.57
N LYS A 52 -17.49 -5.00 -16.47
CA LYS A 52 -17.73 -3.56 -16.43
C LYS A 52 -16.55 -2.79 -17.01
N LYS A 53 -16.85 -1.75 -17.80
CA LYS A 53 -15.84 -0.77 -18.21
C LYS A 53 -15.71 0.28 -17.12
N LEU A 54 -14.51 0.43 -16.57
CA LEU A 54 -14.15 1.59 -15.75
C LEU A 54 -13.49 2.64 -16.66
N ASP A 55 -13.48 3.90 -16.21
CA ASP A 55 -12.88 4.97 -17.01
C ASP A 55 -11.35 4.94 -16.97
N GLN A 56 -10.75 4.50 -15.86
CA GLN A 56 -9.31 4.33 -15.75
C GLN A 56 -8.88 3.33 -14.66
N VAL A 57 -7.73 2.71 -14.85
CA VAL A 57 -6.92 2.11 -13.77
C VAL A 57 -5.57 2.81 -13.70
N LEU A 58 -5.16 3.26 -12.51
CA LEU A 58 -3.84 3.82 -12.26
C LEU A 58 -3.14 2.90 -11.27
N ALA A 59 -2.13 2.18 -11.73
CA ALA A 59 -1.36 1.27 -10.88
C ALA A 59 0.14 1.45 -11.10
N GLY A 60 0.95 0.77 -10.29
CA GLY A 60 2.39 0.91 -10.39
C GLY A 60 3.17 -0.05 -9.53
N ALA A 61 4.47 -0.09 -9.81
CA ALA A 61 5.50 -0.81 -9.08
C ALA A 61 6.81 -0.02 -9.15
N VAL A 62 7.66 -0.16 -8.13
CA VAL A 62 8.98 0.50 -8.11
C VAL A 62 10.04 -0.39 -8.74
N THR A 63 9.94 -1.70 -8.51
CA THR A 63 10.86 -2.72 -9.02
C THR A 63 10.21 -3.46 -10.18
N THR A 64 10.44 -3.00 -11.42
CA THR A 64 9.82 -3.56 -12.63
C THR A 64 10.85 -4.16 -13.60
N HIS A 65 10.45 -5.21 -14.31
CA HIS A 65 11.19 -5.71 -15.47
C HIS A 65 10.86 -4.86 -16.70
N SER A 66 11.78 -4.81 -17.67
CA SER A 66 11.52 -4.14 -18.96
C SER A 66 10.43 -4.82 -19.81
N LYS A 67 9.99 -6.03 -19.43
CA LYS A 67 8.84 -6.73 -20.02
C LYS A 67 7.51 -6.11 -19.55
N ASP A 68 7.49 -5.47 -18.38
CA ASP A 68 6.31 -4.94 -17.69
C ASP A 68 5.90 -3.55 -18.23
N TRP A 69 6.00 -3.37 -19.56
CA TRP A 69 5.96 -2.08 -20.28
C TRP A 69 4.74 -1.20 -19.93
N ASN A 70 3.59 -1.83 -19.66
CA ASN A 70 2.44 -1.22 -19.00
C ASN A 70 1.80 -2.28 -18.09
N LEU A 71 2.52 -2.63 -17.01
CA LEU A 71 2.09 -3.54 -15.94
C LEU A 71 0.61 -3.42 -15.56
N ALA A 72 0.13 -2.19 -15.36
CA ALA A 72 -1.27 -1.90 -15.01
C ALA A 72 -2.26 -2.41 -16.07
N ARG A 73 -1.91 -2.30 -17.36
CA ARG A 73 -2.76 -2.73 -18.48
C ARG A 73 -2.76 -4.25 -18.66
N GLU A 74 -1.60 -4.89 -18.57
CA GLU A 74 -1.52 -6.35 -18.64
C GLU A 74 -2.25 -6.99 -17.43
N ALA A 75 -2.15 -6.39 -16.24
CA ALA A 75 -2.92 -6.81 -15.08
C ALA A 75 -4.43 -6.65 -15.29
N VAL A 76 -4.92 -5.50 -15.78
CA VAL A 76 -6.35 -5.31 -16.10
C VAL A 76 -6.85 -6.34 -17.13
N LEU A 77 -6.08 -6.62 -18.17
CA LEU A 77 -6.40 -7.66 -19.17
C LEU A 77 -6.41 -9.09 -18.60
N SER A 78 -5.80 -9.29 -17.42
CA SER A 78 -5.78 -10.55 -16.68
C SER A 78 -6.89 -10.64 -15.63
N THR A 79 -7.71 -9.60 -15.45
CA THR A 79 -8.90 -9.60 -14.58
C THR A 79 -10.20 -9.85 -15.37
N THR A 80 -11.31 -9.99 -14.64
CA THR A 80 -12.67 -10.06 -15.21
C THR A 80 -13.28 -8.71 -15.59
N LEU A 81 -12.55 -7.58 -15.48
CA LEU A 81 -13.01 -6.27 -15.98
C LEU A 81 -13.21 -6.27 -17.50
N SER A 82 -13.96 -5.29 -18.01
CA SER A 82 -14.02 -5.07 -19.45
C SER A 82 -12.61 -4.77 -20.00
N PRO A 83 -12.18 -5.44 -21.09
CA PRO A 83 -10.91 -5.11 -21.75
C PRO A 83 -10.91 -3.71 -22.37
N LEU A 84 -12.07 -3.02 -22.42
CA LEU A 84 -12.19 -1.61 -22.82
C LEU A 84 -11.81 -0.61 -21.71
N THR A 85 -11.48 -1.08 -20.51
CA THR A 85 -10.97 -0.27 -19.40
C THR A 85 -9.50 0.12 -19.66
N PRO A 86 -9.15 1.40 -19.85
CA PRO A 86 -7.77 1.81 -20.06
C PRO A 86 -6.99 1.80 -18.75
N ALA A 87 -5.67 1.63 -18.83
CA ALA A 87 -4.81 1.57 -17.65
C ALA A 87 -3.45 2.24 -17.89
N VAL A 88 -2.94 2.88 -16.85
CA VAL A 88 -1.66 3.61 -16.84
C VAL A 88 -0.78 3.06 -15.72
N THR A 89 0.45 2.70 -16.07
CA THR A 89 1.51 2.39 -15.11
C THR A 89 2.25 3.67 -14.73
N LEU A 90 2.36 3.97 -13.44
CA LEU A 90 3.09 5.13 -12.91
C LEU A 90 3.98 4.73 -11.73
N GLN A 91 4.96 5.57 -11.37
CA GLN A 91 5.92 5.27 -10.31
C GLN A 91 6.34 6.55 -9.58
N GLN A 92 6.11 6.60 -8.27
CA GLN A 92 6.58 7.65 -7.35
C GLN A 92 7.08 7.01 -6.04
N ALA A 93 7.95 6.00 -6.19
CA ALA A 93 8.48 5.19 -5.10
C ALA A 93 7.38 4.71 -4.12
N CYS A 94 7.58 4.86 -2.81
CA CYS A 94 6.65 4.51 -1.74
C CYS A 94 5.26 5.20 -1.87
N GLY A 95 5.20 6.35 -2.54
CA GLY A 95 3.99 7.15 -2.70
C GLY A 95 3.11 6.75 -3.90
N THR A 96 3.55 5.80 -4.73
CA THR A 96 2.95 5.48 -6.05
C THR A 96 1.42 5.36 -6.02
N SER A 97 0.85 4.46 -5.21
CA SER A 97 -0.62 4.26 -5.20
C SER A 97 -1.40 5.38 -4.50
N LEU A 98 -0.79 6.11 -3.56
CA LEU A 98 -1.43 7.30 -2.98
C LEU A 98 -1.45 8.45 -3.99
N GLN A 99 -0.35 8.65 -4.72
CA GLN A 99 -0.29 9.59 -5.83
C GLN A 99 -1.29 9.23 -6.94
N ALA A 100 -1.46 7.94 -7.24
CA ALA A 100 -2.49 7.46 -8.16
C ALA A 100 -3.90 7.88 -7.69
N ALA A 101 -4.19 7.77 -6.39
CA ALA A 101 -5.44 8.24 -5.79
C ALA A 101 -5.63 9.77 -5.94
N LEU A 102 -4.58 10.58 -5.73
CA LEU A 102 -4.65 12.03 -5.92
C LEU A 102 -4.86 12.43 -7.40
N LEU A 103 -4.20 11.74 -8.34
CA LEU A 103 -4.32 12.00 -9.77
C LEU A 103 -5.74 11.66 -10.27
N ALA A 104 -6.22 10.44 -10.02
CA ALA A 104 -7.56 10.03 -10.41
C ALA A 104 -8.65 10.80 -9.65
N GLY A 105 -8.43 11.11 -8.37
CA GLY A 105 -9.29 11.99 -7.59
C GLY A 105 -9.46 13.36 -8.24
N SER A 106 -8.37 13.97 -8.74
CA SER A 106 -8.43 15.24 -9.46
C SER A 106 -9.25 15.15 -10.76
N GLN A 107 -9.14 14.03 -11.49
CA GLN A 107 -9.93 13.77 -12.71
C GLN A 107 -11.42 13.55 -12.39
N ILE A 108 -11.74 12.89 -11.27
CA ILE A 108 -13.11 12.70 -10.78
C ILE A 108 -13.72 14.05 -10.36
N ALA A 109 -12.98 14.82 -9.55
CA ALA A 109 -13.41 16.12 -9.02
C ALA A 109 -13.72 17.15 -10.12
N THR A 110 -12.97 17.10 -11.23
CA THR A 110 -13.13 18.00 -12.39
C THR A 110 -14.15 17.53 -13.42
N GLY A 111 -14.71 16.32 -13.29
CA GLY A 111 -15.67 15.77 -14.25
C GLY A 111 -15.07 15.06 -15.46
N GLN A 112 -13.75 14.80 -15.48
CA GLN A 112 -13.09 14.13 -16.60
C GLN A 112 -13.39 12.62 -16.66
N ILE A 113 -13.52 11.97 -15.49
CA ILE A 113 -13.88 10.55 -15.34
C ILE A 113 -14.87 10.38 -14.19
N GLU A 114 -15.62 9.28 -14.17
CA GLU A 114 -16.54 8.95 -13.06
C GLU A 114 -15.93 8.01 -12.03
N CYS A 115 -15.01 7.13 -12.44
CA CYS A 115 -14.47 6.08 -11.60
C CYS A 115 -13.04 5.68 -11.96
N ALA A 116 -12.28 5.24 -10.95
CA ALA A 116 -10.97 4.64 -11.14
C ALA A 116 -10.66 3.55 -10.10
N LEU A 117 -9.92 2.52 -10.52
CA LEU A 117 -9.13 1.71 -9.59
C LEU A 117 -7.74 2.33 -9.44
N VAL A 118 -7.32 2.55 -8.20
CA VAL A 118 -5.98 3.04 -7.87
C VAL A 118 -5.26 1.98 -7.05
N ALA A 119 -4.08 1.54 -7.52
CA ALA A 119 -3.46 0.34 -7.02
C ALA A 119 -1.93 0.42 -7.02
N GLY A 120 -1.29 -0.58 -6.42
CA GLY A 120 0.15 -0.78 -6.54
C GLY A 120 0.55 -2.19 -6.13
N THR A 121 1.72 -2.61 -6.61
CA THR A 121 2.37 -3.88 -6.32
C THR A 121 3.87 -3.65 -6.20
N ASP A 122 4.56 -4.39 -5.36
CA ASP A 122 6.01 -4.56 -5.49
C ASP A 122 6.38 -5.98 -5.02
N THR A 123 7.38 -6.56 -5.65
CA THR A 123 8.11 -7.73 -5.18
C THR A 123 9.60 -7.44 -5.26
N THR A 124 10.35 -7.82 -4.23
CA THR A 124 11.82 -7.87 -4.30
C THR A 124 12.36 -9.29 -4.45
N SER A 125 11.46 -10.28 -4.52
CA SER A 125 11.77 -11.65 -4.93
C SER A 125 12.02 -11.75 -6.44
N ASP A 126 11.18 -11.11 -7.28
CA ASP A 126 11.35 -11.04 -8.74
C ASP A 126 12.12 -9.76 -9.18
N ALA A 127 13.27 -9.51 -8.55
CA ALA A 127 14.06 -8.30 -8.81
C ALA A 127 14.83 -8.38 -10.16
N PRO A 128 14.80 -7.35 -11.04
CA PRO A 128 15.36 -7.39 -12.39
C PRO A 128 16.89 -7.35 -12.40
N VAL A 129 17.53 -8.51 -12.54
CA VAL A 129 18.99 -8.62 -12.67
C VAL A 129 19.44 -8.33 -14.11
N VAL A 130 20.26 -7.29 -14.30
CA VAL A 130 20.76 -6.90 -15.63
C VAL A 130 22.25 -7.24 -15.82
N LEU A 131 22.70 -7.36 -17.06
CA LEU A 131 24.13 -7.52 -17.39
C LEU A 131 24.82 -6.16 -17.54
N GLN A 132 26.15 -6.13 -17.45
CA GLN A 132 26.89 -4.87 -17.60
C GLN A 132 26.59 -4.18 -18.94
N ARG A 133 26.50 -2.84 -18.92
CA ARG A 133 26.24 -2.00 -20.11
C ARG A 133 27.13 -2.34 -21.30
N ARG A 134 28.40 -2.72 -21.07
CA ARG A 134 29.32 -3.15 -22.15
C ARG A 134 28.84 -4.42 -22.85
N PHE A 135 28.40 -5.44 -22.12
CA PHE A 135 27.88 -6.67 -22.71
C PHE A 135 26.55 -6.45 -23.42
N ALA A 136 25.62 -5.70 -22.80
CA ALA A 136 24.36 -5.32 -23.44
C ALA A 136 24.59 -4.59 -24.77
N GLN A 137 25.57 -3.66 -24.82
CA GLN A 137 25.98 -3.01 -26.06
C GLN A 137 26.61 -3.97 -27.08
N ARG A 138 27.32 -5.02 -26.66
CA ARG A 138 27.79 -6.07 -27.59
C ARG A 138 26.61 -6.83 -28.20
N LEU A 139 25.61 -7.24 -27.43
CA LEU A 139 24.42 -7.92 -27.95
C LEU A 139 23.67 -7.04 -28.98
N ILE A 140 23.52 -5.73 -28.71
CA ILE A 140 22.93 -4.77 -29.65
C ILE A 140 23.77 -4.59 -30.93
N ARG A 141 25.11 -4.65 -30.83
CA ARG A 141 25.99 -4.61 -32.01
C ARG A 141 25.96 -5.93 -32.79
N LEU A 142 25.78 -7.06 -32.10
CA LEU A 142 25.70 -8.39 -32.68
C LEU A 142 24.42 -8.57 -33.51
N SER A 143 23.27 -8.10 -33.02
CA SER A 143 22.00 -8.14 -33.78
C SER A 143 22.03 -7.26 -35.04
N LYS A 144 22.88 -6.22 -35.07
CA LYS A 144 23.12 -5.37 -36.24
C LYS A 144 24.18 -5.89 -37.22
N ALA A 145 24.95 -6.92 -36.85
CA ALA A 145 26.06 -7.45 -37.66
C ALA A 145 25.57 -8.44 -38.72
N ARG A 146 25.74 -8.10 -40.00
CA ARG A 146 25.28 -8.91 -41.14
C ARG A 146 26.27 -9.99 -41.55
N THR A 147 27.58 -9.72 -41.50
CA THR A 147 28.61 -10.68 -41.92
C THR A 147 29.26 -11.41 -40.73
N LEU A 148 29.81 -12.60 -40.98
CA LEU A 148 30.57 -13.35 -39.97
C LEU A 148 31.76 -12.53 -39.43
N SER A 149 32.47 -11.79 -40.30
CA SER A 149 33.57 -10.91 -39.90
C SER A 149 33.13 -9.73 -39.03
N GLN A 150 31.93 -9.18 -39.24
CA GLN A 150 31.33 -8.18 -38.33
C GLN A 150 30.98 -8.82 -36.98
N LYS A 151 30.37 -10.01 -36.97
CA LYS A 151 30.00 -10.74 -35.74
C LYS A 151 31.23 -11.05 -34.87
N LEU A 152 32.33 -11.53 -35.46
CA LEU A 152 33.59 -11.75 -34.73
C LEU A 152 34.17 -10.43 -34.17
N LYS A 153 34.12 -9.32 -34.92
CA LYS A 153 34.59 -8.01 -34.46
C LYS A 153 33.85 -7.50 -33.21
N VAL A 154 32.58 -7.86 -33.00
CA VAL A 154 31.80 -7.48 -31.81
C VAL A 154 32.39 -8.06 -30.52
N PHE A 155 33.00 -9.23 -30.58
CA PHE A 155 33.65 -9.88 -29.43
C PHE A 155 35.13 -9.49 -29.25
N LYS A 156 35.70 -8.64 -30.11
CA LYS A 156 37.07 -8.13 -29.91
C LYS A 156 37.18 -7.43 -28.56
N GLY A 157 38.15 -7.85 -27.75
CA GLY A 157 38.37 -7.33 -26.40
C GLY A 157 37.23 -7.60 -25.42
N PHE A 158 36.45 -8.66 -25.61
CA PHE A 158 35.51 -9.17 -24.60
C PHE A 158 36.26 -9.63 -23.34
N ARG A 159 35.70 -9.34 -22.16
CA ARG A 159 36.18 -9.83 -20.87
C ARG A 159 35.05 -10.57 -20.16
N LEU A 160 35.38 -11.67 -19.47
CA LEU A 160 34.39 -12.46 -18.73
C LEU A 160 33.67 -11.65 -17.65
N SER A 161 34.33 -10.65 -17.07
CA SER A 161 33.74 -9.67 -16.14
C SER A 161 32.58 -8.86 -16.73
N GLU A 162 32.42 -8.80 -18.05
CA GLU A 162 31.26 -8.14 -18.67
C GLU A 162 29.95 -8.93 -18.46
N LEU A 163 30.04 -10.22 -18.12
CA LEU A 163 28.90 -11.07 -17.75
C LEU A 163 28.49 -10.94 -16.28
N THR A 164 29.23 -10.19 -15.46
CA THR A 164 28.93 -10.07 -14.02
C THR A 164 27.52 -9.45 -13.82
N PRO A 165 26.58 -10.18 -13.19
CA PRO A 165 25.23 -9.68 -12.95
C PRO A 165 25.23 -8.39 -12.13
N GLN A 166 24.27 -7.51 -12.42
CA GLN A 166 24.02 -6.26 -11.73
C GLN A 166 22.57 -6.32 -11.21
N PRO A 167 22.34 -6.72 -9.94
CA PRO A 167 21.03 -6.57 -9.31
C PRO A 167 20.67 -5.08 -9.16
N PRO A 168 19.38 -4.73 -9.01
CA PRO A 168 18.98 -3.37 -8.70
C PRO A 168 19.63 -2.94 -7.37
N ARG A 169 20.01 -1.66 -7.28
CA ARG A 169 20.67 -1.10 -6.09
C ARG A 169 19.65 -0.31 -5.29
N ASN A 170 19.43 -0.71 -4.03
CA ASN A 170 18.61 0.04 -3.07
C ASN A 170 19.37 1.27 -2.54
N ALA A 171 19.81 2.14 -3.44
CA ALA A 171 20.62 3.32 -3.16
C ALA A 171 20.26 4.49 -4.08
N GLU A 172 20.21 5.69 -3.52
CA GLU A 172 19.86 6.92 -4.24
C GLU A 172 20.91 7.25 -5.32
N PRO A 173 20.53 7.42 -6.60
CA PRO A 173 21.51 7.58 -7.69
C PRO A 173 22.43 8.80 -7.55
N ARG A 174 22.00 9.84 -6.82
CA ARG A 174 22.76 11.09 -6.63
C ARG A 174 23.76 11.02 -5.48
N THR A 175 23.40 10.40 -4.37
CA THR A 175 24.24 10.36 -3.15
C THR A 175 24.96 9.03 -2.96
N GLY A 176 24.53 7.96 -3.64
CA GLY A 176 25.06 6.60 -3.49
C GLY A 176 24.70 5.90 -2.18
N LEU A 177 23.91 6.55 -1.32
CA LEU A 177 23.48 6.03 -0.02
C LEU A 177 22.18 5.24 -0.14
N SER A 178 22.05 4.18 0.66
CA SER A 178 20.76 3.52 0.86
C SER A 178 19.79 4.36 1.67
N MET A 179 18.48 4.08 1.56
CA MET A 179 17.46 4.79 2.32
C MET A 179 17.67 4.68 3.84
N GLY A 180 18.12 3.52 4.33
CA GLY A 180 18.46 3.35 5.75
C GLY A 180 19.68 4.17 6.18
N GLN A 181 20.69 4.33 5.32
CA GLN A 181 21.84 5.22 5.61
C GLN A 181 21.46 6.71 5.62
N HIS A 182 20.53 7.12 4.76
CA HIS A 182 19.90 8.44 4.86
C HIS A 182 19.11 8.58 6.16
N CYS A 183 18.35 7.57 6.56
CA CYS A 183 17.61 7.60 7.81
C CYS A 183 18.50 7.58 9.06
N GLU A 184 19.70 6.98 9.03
CA GLU A 184 20.71 7.10 10.10
C GLU A 184 21.25 8.54 10.23
N ARG A 185 21.45 9.25 9.11
CA ARG A 185 21.81 10.68 9.13
C ARG A 185 20.69 11.51 9.76
N MET A 186 19.45 11.29 9.33
CA MET A 186 18.29 11.93 9.91
C MET A 186 18.14 11.62 11.41
N ALA A 187 18.32 10.37 11.82
CA ALA A 187 18.26 9.97 13.22
C ALA A 187 19.29 10.73 14.08
N ARG A 188 20.49 10.95 13.54
CA ARG A 188 21.56 11.72 14.19
C ARG A 188 21.24 13.22 14.25
N GLU A 189 20.79 13.80 13.14
CA GLU A 189 20.42 15.24 13.05
C GLU A 189 19.29 15.59 14.01
N TRP A 190 18.26 14.74 14.05
CA TRP A 190 17.06 14.92 14.88
C TRP A 190 17.15 14.31 16.29
N GLN A 191 18.33 13.79 16.67
CA GLN A 191 18.60 13.21 17.99
C GLN A 191 17.55 12.15 18.39
N ILE A 192 17.30 11.19 17.49
CA ILE A 192 16.37 10.08 17.70
C ILE A 192 17.09 8.95 18.42
N GLU A 193 16.73 8.71 19.68
CA GLU A 193 17.37 7.67 20.47
C GLU A 193 16.93 6.27 20.06
N ARG A 194 17.81 5.30 20.29
CA ARG A 194 17.57 3.90 19.93
C ARG A 194 16.33 3.32 20.62
N GLY A 195 16.11 3.69 21.89
CA GLY A 195 14.97 3.22 22.69
C GLY A 195 13.63 3.60 22.08
N GLU A 196 13.47 4.87 21.67
CA GLU A 196 12.23 5.39 21.07
C GLU A 196 11.86 4.64 19.78
N GLN A 197 12.86 4.32 18.96
CA GLN A 197 12.67 3.57 17.71
C GLN A 197 12.17 2.16 17.99
N ASP A 198 12.72 1.50 19.00
CA ASP A 198 12.35 0.15 19.39
C ASP A 198 10.97 0.10 20.06
N GLU A 199 10.61 1.11 20.88
CA GLU A 199 9.28 1.27 21.47
C GLU A 199 8.18 1.41 20.41
N LEU A 200 8.34 2.32 19.44
CA LEU A 200 7.41 2.50 18.32
C LEU A 200 7.25 1.19 17.52
N THR A 201 8.35 0.47 17.33
CA THR A 201 8.36 -0.83 16.64
C THR A 201 7.54 -1.88 17.38
N VAL A 202 7.70 -1.98 18.71
CA VAL A 202 6.91 -2.89 19.55
C VAL A 202 5.43 -2.51 19.54
N GLU A 203 5.12 -1.22 19.62
CA GLU A 203 3.75 -0.69 19.56
C GLU A 203 3.07 -1.07 18.23
N SER A 204 3.73 -0.81 17.10
CA SER A 204 3.20 -1.13 15.76
C SER A 204 2.96 -2.64 15.57
N HIS A 205 3.91 -3.50 15.99
CA HIS A 205 3.74 -4.96 15.93
C HIS A 205 2.59 -5.46 16.82
N ARG A 206 2.41 -4.89 18.02
CA ARG A 206 1.29 -5.23 18.91
C ARG A 206 -0.06 -4.78 18.35
N LYS A 207 -0.15 -3.55 17.82
CA LYS A 207 -1.37 -3.03 17.16
C LYS A 207 -1.76 -3.87 15.93
N ALA A 208 -0.78 -4.26 15.10
CA ALA A 208 -1.01 -5.13 13.94
C ALA A 208 -1.48 -6.53 14.34
N ALA A 209 -0.87 -7.13 15.37
CA ALA A 209 -1.30 -8.42 15.90
C ALA A 209 -2.74 -8.36 16.43
N ALA A 210 -3.06 -7.37 17.27
CA ALA A 210 -4.40 -7.18 17.81
C ALA A 210 -5.46 -6.94 16.72
N ALA A 211 -5.13 -6.15 15.69
CA ALA A 211 -6.03 -5.92 14.56
C ALA A 211 -6.40 -7.24 13.85
N TRP A 212 -5.44 -8.14 13.61
CA TRP A 212 -5.71 -9.47 13.08
C TRP A 212 -6.57 -10.34 14.03
N GLU A 213 -6.27 -10.37 15.34
CA GLU A 213 -7.06 -11.18 16.29
C GLU A 213 -8.49 -10.66 16.49
N THR A 214 -8.75 -9.37 16.20
CA THR A 214 -10.11 -8.79 16.21
C THR A 214 -10.87 -8.93 14.88
N GLY A 215 -10.29 -9.57 13.86
CA GLY A 215 -10.91 -9.72 12.53
C GLY A 215 -10.96 -8.41 11.71
N PHE A 216 -10.23 -7.36 12.09
CA PHE A 216 -10.26 -6.08 11.39
C PHE A 216 -9.81 -6.19 9.92
N PHE A 217 -8.96 -7.17 9.61
CA PHE A 217 -8.44 -7.38 8.26
C PHE A 217 -9.31 -8.27 7.37
N ASP A 218 -10.37 -8.91 7.89
CA ASP A 218 -11.20 -9.85 7.14
C ASP A 218 -11.86 -9.18 5.90
N ASP A 219 -12.33 -7.95 6.09
CA ASP A 219 -12.89 -7.09 5.02
C ASP A 219 -11.84 -6.23 4.29
N LEU A 220 -10.55 -6.51 4.44
CA LEU A 220 -9.44 -5.79 3.79
C LEU A 220 -8.45 -6.70 3.07
N VAL A 221 -8.28 -7.94 3.51
CA VAL A 221 -7.29 -8.89 2.97
C VAL A 221 -8.01 -10.02 2.25
N ILE A 222 -7.66 -10.23 0.98
CA ILE A 222 -8.10 -11.38 0.18
C ILE A 222 -6.98 -12.43 0.09
N PRO A 223 -7.27 -13.73 0.27
CA PRO A 223 -6.26 -14.77 0.07
C PRO A 223 -5.63 -14.73 -1.32
N HIS A 224 -4.32 -14.99 -1.41
CA HIS A 224 -3.60 -15.12 -2.68
C HIS A 224 -2.50 -16.18 -2.56
N ASP A 225 -2.38 -17.03 -3.58
CA ASP A 225 -1.40 -18.13 -3.67
C ASP A 225 -1.33 -19.02 -2.41
N GLY A 226 -2.50 -19.34 -1.83
CA GLY A 226 -2.61 -20.12 -0.60
C GLY A 226 -2.26 -19.36 0.69
N VAL A 227 -1.77 -18.12 0.60
CA VAL A 227 -1.50 -17.25 1.75
C VAL A 227 -2.78 -16.52 2.15
N VAL A 228 -3.06 -16.48 3.47
CA VAL A 228 -4.26 -15.86 4.05
C VAL A 228 -3.97 -14.73 5.05
N ARG A 229 -2.73 -14.61 5.53
CA ARG A 229 -2.34 -13.66 6.59
C ARG A 229 -0.89 -13.18 6.40
N ASP A 230 -0.60 -11.95 6.81
CA ASP A 230 0.73 -11.36 6.74
C ASP A 230 1.75 -12.17 7.56
N ASN A 231 2.93 -12.47 7.02
CA ASN A 231 3.96 -13.26 7.70
C ASN A 231 5.10 -12.42 8.32
N ILE A 232 4.91 -11.09 8.39
CA ILE A 232 5.91 -10.12 8.86
C ILE A 232 5.69 -9.75 10.34
N ILE A 233 4.46 -9.88 10.84
CA ILE A 233 4.06 -9.46 12.19
C ILE A 233 4.73 -10.37 13.24
N ARG A 234 5.30 -9.75 14.28
CA ARG A 234 6.04 -10.38 15.39
C ARG A 234 5.36 -10.03 16.73
N PRO A 235 4.26 -10.69 17.13
CA PRO A 235 3.46 -10.32 18.30
C PRO A 235 4.23 -10.38 19.62
N ASP A 236 5.26 -11.23 19.68
CA ASP A 236 6.11 -11.51 20.83
C ASP A 236 7.33 -10.58 20.93
N THR A 237 7.43 -9.56 20.07
CA THR A 237 8.54 -8.60 20.09
C THR A 237 8.54 -7.73 21.36
N SER A 238 9.73 -7.32 21.79
CA SER A 238 9.95 -6.50 22.99
C SER A 238 11.16 -5.59 22.81
N VAL A 239 11.26 -4.52 23.60
CA VAL A 239 12.41 -3.59 23.59
C VAL A 239 13.71 -4.34 23.92
N ASP A 240 13.67 -5.33 24.82
CA ASP A 240 14.84 -6.18 25.12
C ASP A 240 15.28 -7.02 23.91
N LYS A 241 14.34 -7.65 23.19
CA LYS A 241 14.63 -8.43 21.97
C LYS A 241 15.18 -7.54 20.85
N LEU A 242 14.63 -6.32 20.71
CA LEU A 242 15.08 -5.38 19.68
C LEU A 242 16.45 -4.79 20.03
N SER A 243 16.66 -4.30 21.25
CA SER A 243 17.91 -3.64 21.66
C SER A 243 19.15 -4.53 21.51
N ALA A 244 19.01 -5.85 21.65
CA ALA A 244 20.05 -6.84 21.38
C ALA A 244 20.47 -6.93 19.88
N LEU A 245 19.68 -6.39 18.95
CA LEU A 245 19.99 -6.38 17.52
C LEU A 245 21.08 -5.36 17.18
N LYS A 246 22.04 -5.80 16.36
CA LYS A 246 23.12 -4.98 15.82
C LYS A 246 22.59 -3.96 14.78
N PRO A 247 23.17 -2.75 14.70
CA PRO A 247 22.87 -1.78 13.65
C PRO A 247 23.02 -2.34 12.24
N ALA A 248 22.09 -2.00 11.37
CA ALA A 248 21.99 -2.55 10.01
C ALA A 248 22.64 -1.66 8.95
N PHE A 249 22.60 -0.33 9.11
CA PHE A 249 22.98 0.63 8.06
C PHE A 249 24.27 1.40 8.38
N ASP A 250 24.52 1.76 9.65
CA ASP A 250 25.84 2.19 10.13
C ASP A 250 26.30 1.24 11.25
N ARG A 251 27.28 0.37 10.96
CA ARG A 251 27.79 -0.63 11.91
C ARG A 251 28.60 -0.06 13.08
N LYS A 252 28.95 1.24 13.07
CA LYS A 252 29.80 1.86 14.10
C LYS A 252 29.02 2.79 15.01
N GLN A 253 28.10 3.57 14.45
CA GLN A 253 27.36 4.62 15.16
C GLN A 253 25.87 4.64 14.78
N GLY A 254 25.36 3.55 14.21
CA GLY A 254 23.96 3.45 13.80
C GLY A 254 23.01 3.11 14.93
N THR A 255 21.78 3.58 14.78
CA THR A 255 20.64 3.30 15.66
C THR A 255 19.59 2.40 14.98
N LEU A 256 19.56 2.39 13.64
CA LEU A 256 18.60 1.58 12.88
C LEU A 256 19.05 0.11 12.81
N THR A 257 18.11 -0.80 13.04
CA THR A 257 18.29 -2.26 12.98
C THR A 257 17.25 -2.91 12.08
N ALA A 258 17.46 -4.19 11.73
CA ALA A 258 16.44 -4.99 11.05
C ALA A 258 15.15 -5.23 11.91
N GLY A 259 15.17 -4.82 13.18
CA GLY A 259 14.00 -4.81 14.05
C GLY A 259 13.10 -3.61 13.78
N ASN A 260 13.68 -2.40 13.89
CA ASN A 260 13.00 -1.10 13.82
C ASN A 260 12.95 -0.46 12.40
N SER A 261 13.19 -1.29 11.38
CA SER A 261 13.13 -0.94 9.95
C SER A 261 12.12 -1.84 9.25
N THR A 262 11.47 -1.36 8.18
CA THR A 262 10.65 -2.23 7.34
C THR A 262 11.49 -3.36 6.77
N THR A 263 10.99 -4.58 6.86
CA THR A 263 11.57 -5.71 6.11
C THR A 263 11.14 -5.59 4.65
N LEU A 264 12.02 -5.94 3.71
CA LEU A 264 11.65 -6.07 2.29
C LEU A 264 10.47 -7.05 2.17
N SER A 265 9.43 -6.64 1.45
CA SER A 265 8.18 -7.38 1.40
C SER A 265 7.52 -7.30 0.03
N ASP A 266 6.88 -8.40 -0.33
CA ASP A 266 6.12 -8.57 -1.56
C ASP A 266 4.63 -8.44 -1.27
N GLY A 267 3.89 -7.78 -2.15
CA GLY A 267 2.44 -7.66 -2.04
C GLY A 267 1.83 -6.57 -2.92
N ALA A 268 0.51 -6.60 -3.02
CA ALA A 268 -0.29 -5.66 -3.81
C ALA A 268 -1.57 -5.21 -3.09
N ALA A 269 -2.03 -4.00 -3.42
CA ALA A 269 -3.26 -3.41 -2.86
C ALA A 269 -3.94 -2.52 -3.90
N ALA A 270 -5.28 -2.44 -3.84
CA ALA A 270 -6.11 -1.68 -4.76
C ALA A 270 -7.32 -1.04 -4.05
N VAL A 271 -7.71 0.16 -4.49
CA VAL A 271 -8.83 0.94 -3.95
C VAL A 271 -9.72 1.42 -5.11
N LEU A 272 -11.03 1.32 -4.94
CA LEU A 272 -12.03 1.90 -5.83
C LEU A 272 -12.39 3.31 -5.36
N ILE A 273 -12.17 4.29 -6.24
CA ILE A 273 -12.60 5.67 -6.03
C ILE A 273 -13.51 6.14 -7.19
N CYS A 274 -14.48 6.99 -6.88
CA CYS A 274 -15.51 7.41 -7.85
C CYS A 274 -16.22 8.72 -7.45
N SER A 275 -17.09 9.23 -8.32
CA SER A 275 -18.05 10.28 -7.99
C SER A 275 -19.19 9.75 -7.12
N GLU A 276 -19.85 10.61 -6.34
CA GLU A 276 -21.06 10.21 -5.60
C GLU A 276 -22.16 9.65 -6.52
N ASP A 277 -22.33 10.24 -7.70
CA ASP A 277 -23.35 9.82 -8.67
C ASP A 277 -23.05 8.43 -9.22
N TRP A 278 -21.78 8.14 -9.55
CA TRP A 278 -21.38 6.81 -10.01
C TRP A 278 -21.44 5.78 -8.88
N ALA A 279 -21.10 6.13 -7.64
CA ALA A 279 -21.29 5.24 -6.50
C ALA A 279 -22.77 4.82 -6.36
N ARG A 280 -23.68 5.81 -6.34
CA ARG A 280 -25.14 5.59 -6.23
C ARG A 280 -25.73 4.83 -7.42
N ALA A 281 -25.32 5.15 -8.64
CA ALA A 281 -25.82 4.52 -9.86
C ALA A 281 -25.37 3.05 -10.03
N ASN A 282 -24.47 2.58 -9.16
CA ASN A 282 -23.90 1.23 -9.18
C ASN A 282 -24.02 0.52 -7.83
N ASP A 283 -24.90 1.00 -6.94
CA ASP A 283 -25.18 0.42 -5.61
C ASP A 283 -23.94 0.23 -4.72
N LEU A 284 -22.93 1.11 -4.88
CA LEU A 284 -21.67 1.05 -4.13
C LEU A 284 -21.75 1.83 -2.81
N PRO A 285 -21.07 1.34 -1.74
CA PRO A 285 -21.02 2.04 -0.47
C PRO A 285 -20.21 3.34 -0.58
N ILE A 286 -20.64 4.37 0.14
CA ILE A 286 -19.90 5.62 0.32
C ILE A 286 -19.23 5.54 1.70
N ARG A 287 -18.01 4.96 1.76
CA ARG A 287 -17.33 4.66 3.03
C ARG A 287 -16.63 5.89 3.61
N ALA A 288 -15.88 6.62 2.77
CA ALA A 288 -15.25 7.89 3.11
C ALA A 288 -15.06 8.75 1.85
N TYR A 289 -14.49 9.94 2.01
CA TYR A 289 -14.11 10.84 0.93
C TYR A 289 -12.61 11.17 1.00
N LEU A 290 -11.96 11.21 -0.15
CA LEU A 290 -10.63 11.82 -0.30
C LEU A 290 -10.84 13.32 -0.52
N SER A 291 -10.61 14.15 0.50
CA SER A 291 -11.01 15.58 0.47
C SER A 291 -9.85 16.54 0.21
N ALA A 292 -8.61 16.17 0.55
CA ALA A 292 -7.42 16.91 0.17
C ALA A 292 -6.22 15.98 -0.06
N GLY A 293 -5.21 16.49 -0.75
CA GLY A 293 -3.93 15.81 -0.88
C GLY A 293 -2.85 16.71 -1.47
N ARG A 294 -1.60 16.38 -1.17
CA ARG A 294 -0.43 17.15 -1.58
C ARG A 294 0.76 16.24 -1.79
N ALA A 295 1.53 16.51 -2.83
CA ALA A 295 2.88 15.99 -2.98
C ALA A 295 3.88 17.15 -2.82
N ALA A 296 4.99 16.89 -2.16
CA ALA A 296 6.09 17.85 -1.96
C ALA A 296 7.45 17.16 -2.08
N ALA A 297 8.51 17.97 -2.13
CA ALA A 297 9.89 17.51 -2.22
C ALA A 297 10.84 18.33 -1.32
N VAL A 298 12.01 17.76 -1.02
CA VAL A 298 13.11 18.37 -0.26
C VAL A 298 14.42 18.20 -1.02
N ASP A 299 15.35 19.14 -0.86
CA ASP A 299 16.69 19.00 -1.39
C ASP A 299 17.59 18.17 -0.45
N PHE A 300 17.58 16.86 -0.67
CA PHE A 300 18.47 15.91 -0.01
C PHE A 300 19.85 15.76 -0.68
N VAL A 301 20.11 16.50 -1.77
CA VAL A 301 21.32 16.31 -2.60
C VAL A 301 22.35 17.39 -2.30
N ASP A 302 21.96 18.65 -2.38
CA ASP A 302 22.86 19.79 -2.19
C ASP A 302 22.71 20.41 -0.78
N SER A 303 21.50 20.39 -0.22
CA SER A 303 21.18 20.96 1.11
C SER A 303 21.09 19.93 2.26
N ASP A 304 21.22 18.63 1.97
CA ASP A 304 21.10 17.48 2.90
C ASP A 304 19.88 17.56 3.85
N GLU A 305 18.73 18.04 3.37
CA GLU A 305 17.48 18.21 4.15
C GLU A 305 16.91 16.91 4.78
N GLY A 306 17.54 15.76 4.52
CA GLY A 306 17.08 14.43 4.89
C GLY A 306 16.10 13.86 3.87
N LEU A 307 16.51 12.78 3.18
CA LEU A 307 15.75 12.13 2.11
C LEU A 307 14.26 11.91 2.43
N LEU A 308 13.95 11.55 3.69
CA LEU A 308 12.62 11.14 4.10
C LEU A 308 11.81 12.27 4.79
N MET A 309 12.29 13.51 4.76
CA MET A 309 11.66 14.65 5.44
C MET A 309 10.54 15.33 4.64
N ALA A 310 10.43 15.10 3.33
CA ALA A 310 9.41 15.72 2.48
C ALA A 310 7.94 15.58 2.91
N PRO A 311 7.49 14.56 3.67
CA PRO A 311 6.14 14.55 4.22
C PRO A 311 5.86 15.68 5.20
N THR A 312 6.88 16.24 5.86
CA THR A 312 6.67 17.41 6.74
C THR A 312 6.16 18.61 5.95
N VAL A 313 6.78 18.85 4.77
CA VAL A 313 6.38 19.87 3.79
C VAL A 313 5.02 19.54 3.20
N ALA A 314 4.82 18.30 2.73
CA ALA A 314 3.56 17.89 2.12
C ALA A 314 2.35 18.05 3.06
N VAL A 315 2.51 17.69 4.33
CA VAL A 315 1.48 17.87 5.36
C VAL A 315 1.27 19.35 5.67
N ALA A 316 2.33 20.14 5.93
CA ALA A 316 2.18 21.56 6.26
C ALA A 316 1.51 22.36 5.13
N GLU A 317 1.88 22.13 3.87
CA GLU A 317 1.25 22.75 2.71
C GLU A 317 -0.21 22.32 2.53
N MET A 318 -0.52 21.03 2.75
CA MET A 318 -1.88 20.49 2.67
C MET A 318 -2.79 21.07 3.75
N LEU A 319 -2.32 21.13 4.99
CA LEU A 319 -3.05 21.66 6.14
C LEU A 319 -3.31 23.17 6.01
N SER A 320 -2.29 23.93 5.60
CA SER A 320 -2.41 25.35 5.28
C SER A 320 -3.45 25.61 4.18
N ALA A 321 -3.43 24.83 3.09
CA ALA A 321 -4.41 24.94 2.01
C ALA A 321 -5.84 24.51 2.43
N ALA A 322 -5.98 23.58 3.38
CA ALA A 322 -7.26 23.12 3.91
C ALA A 322 -7.80 24.03 5.04
N GLY A 323 -6.98 24.90 5.62
CA GLY A 323 -7.34 25.70 6.80
C GLY A 323 -7.47 24.86 8.08
N LEU A 324 -6.66 23.81 8.22
CA LEU A 324 -6.69 22.86 9.34
C LEU A 324 -5.36 22.84 10.11
N GLY A 325 -5.40 22.48 11.39
CA GLY A 325 -4.24 22.14 12.22
C GLY A 325 -4.04 20.63 12.37
N LEU A 326 -3.00 20.20 13.08
CA LEU A 326 -2.82 18.78 13.40
C LEU A 326 -3.89 18.25 14.36
N ASP A 327 -4.36 19.05 15.32
CA ASP A 327 -5.37 18.62 16.30
C ASP A 327 -6.78 18.37 15.70
N ASP A 328 -7.01 18.73 14.44
CA ASP A 328 -8.27 18.55 13.70
C ASP A 328 -8.53 17.11 13.21
N PHE A 329 -7.75 16.12 13.70
CA PHE A 329 -7.71 14.75 13.20
C PHE A 329 -7.97 13.70 14.30
N ASP A 330 -8.82 12.73 13.97
CA ASP A 330 -9.16 11.59 14.83
C ASP A 330 -8.16 10.44 14.69
N PHE A 331 -7.52 10.31 13.52
CA PHE A 331 -6.56 9.23 13.21
C PHE A 331 -5.42 9.71 12.31
N TYR A 332 -4.24 9.13 12.49
CA TYR A 332 -3.07 9.37 11.64
C TYR A 332 -2.51 8.05 11.13
N GLU A 333 -2.44 7.89 9.82
CA GLU A 333 -1.71 6.79 9.19
C GLU A 333 -0.39 7.34 8.60
N ILE A 334 0.66 7.28 9.42
CA ILE A 334 2.01 7.71 9.05
C ILE A 334 2.79 6.49 8.57
N HIS A 335 3.36 6.61 7.37
CA HIS A 335 4.16 5.58 6.75
C HIS A 335 5.43 5.29 7.55
N GLU A 336 5.49 4.12 8.20
CA GLU A 336 6.64 3.70 9.01
C GLU A 336 7.74 3.07 8.14
N ALA A 337 8.41 3.81 7.24
CA ALA A 337 9.55 3.26 6.48
C ALA A 337 10.66 2.77 7.43
N PHE A 338 10.91 3.58 8.46
CA PHE A 338 11.79 3.31 9.58
C PHE A 338 11.16 3.97 10.81
N SER A 339 11.25 3.36 11.99
CA SER A 339 10.73 3.98 13.22
C SER A 339 11.42 5.32 13.50
N ALA A 340 12.70 5.44 13.15
CA ALA A 340 13.44 6.71 13.21
C ALA A 340 12.85 7.81 12.31
N GLN A 341 12.44 7.48 11.08
CA GLN A 341 11.89 8.46 10.14
C GLN A 341 10.56 9.05 10.64
N VAL A 342 9.71 8.23 11.26
CA VAL A 342 8.47 8.71 11.88
C VAL A 342 8.80 9.68 13.00
N LEU A 343 9.71 9.31 13.90
CA LEU A 343 10.13 10.17 15.01
C LEU A 343 10.81 11.47 14.56
N CYS A 344 11.56 11.47 13.45
CA CYS A 344 12.07 12.69 12.80
C CYS A 344 10.92 13.58 12.30
N THR A 345 9.91 12.98 11.67
CA THR A 345 8.74 13.71 11.15
C THR A 345 7.96 14.38 12.28
N LEU A 346 7.74 13.68 13.40
CA LEU A 346 7.05 14.23 14.58
C LEU A 346 7.86 15.38 15.23
N ARG A 347 9.14 15.16 15.53
CA ARG A 347 10.02 16.21 16.09
C ARG A 347 10.13 17.44 15.19
N ALA A 348 10.02 17.26 13.86
CA ALA A 348 10.05 18.38 12.92
C ALA A 348 8.78 19.24 12.96
N TRP A 349 7.60 18.63 13.14
CA TRP A 349 6.35 19.35 13.34
C TRP A 349 6.28 20.06 14.70
N GLU A 350 6.88 19.47 15.73
CA GLU A 350 6.99 20.06 17.08
C GLU A 350 8.06 21.17 17.16
N SER A 351 9.05 21.15 16.27
CA SER A 351 10.15 22.13 16.22
C SER A 351 9.73 23.46 15.61
N GLU A 352 9.53 24.48 16.46
CA GLU A 352 9.31 25.88 16.02
C GLU A 352 10.40 26.36 15.05
N ARG A 353 11.66 25.98 15.30
CA ARG A 353 12.79 26.37 14.46
C ARG A 353 12.62 25.83 13.04
N TYR A 354 12.38 24.53 12.90
CA TYR A 354 12.18 23.92 11.59
C TYR A 354 10.92 24.45 10.89
N CYS A 355 9.82 24.56 11.62
CA CYS A 355 8.56 25.05 11.07
C CYS A 355 8.68 26.49 10.55
N ARG A 356 9.40 27.37 11.25
CA ARG A 356 9.69 28.72 10.76
C ARG A 356 10.73 28.76 9.65
N ASP A 357 11.91 28.19 9.90
CA ASP A 357 13.08 28.35 9.03
C ASP A 357 12.90 27.57 7.70
N ARG A 358 12.15 26.46 7.70
CA ARG A 358 11.98 25.58 6.54
C ARG A 358 10.54 25.47 5.98
N LEU A 359 9.52 25.51 6.84
CA LEU A 359 8.12 25.43 6.41
C LEU A 359 7.46 26.82 6.24
N GLY A 360 8.13 27.91 6.63
CA GLY A 360 7.62 29.28 6.52
C GLY A 360 6.46 29.59 7.48
N LEU A 361 6.30 28.82 8.55
CA LEU A 361 5.23 28.97 9.53
C LEU A 361 5.61 29.94 10.66
N ASN A 362 4.61 30.58 11.29
CA ASN A 362 4.84 31.53 12.39
C ASN A 362 5.16 30.87 13.75
N GLY A 363 5.15 29.54 13.82
CA GLY A 363 5.41 28.73 15.01
C GLY A 363 5.53 27.25 14.64
N ALA A 364 5.60 26.36 15.63
CA ALA A 364 5.52 24.91 15.41
C ALA A 364 4.19 24.53 14.73
N LEU A 365 4.19 23.46 13.91
CA LEU A 365 2.97 22.91 13.34
C LEU A 365 2.13 22.19 14.40
N GLY A 366 2.79 21.60 15.41
CA GLY A 366 2.17 20.96 16.57
C GLY A 366 2.68 19.54 16.81
N SER A 367 2.29 18.97 17.95
CA SER A 367 2.41 17.54 18.24
C SER A 367 1.17 16.79 17.76
N ILE A 368 1.21 15.44 17.79
CA ILE A 368 0.01 14.61 17.60
C ILE A 368 -0.21 13.68 18.79
N ASP A 369 -1.46 13.34 19.06
CA ASP A 369 -1.82 12.24 19.96
C ASP A 369 -1.37 10.90 19.37
N ARG A 370 -0.24 10.38 19.84
CA ARG A 370 0.34 9.10 19.40
C ARG A 370 -0.59 7.90 19.58
N SER A 371 -1.60 7.97 20.47
CA SER A 371 -2.59 6.89 20.61
C SER A 371 -3.51 6.76 19.39
N ARG A 372 -3.66 7.84 18.62
CA ARG A 372 -4.40 7.91 17.34
C ARG A 372 -3.55 7.56 16.12
N MET A 373 -2.24 7.37 16.28
CA MET A 373 -1.33 7.04 15.20
C MET A 373 -1.28 5.52 14.96
N ASN A 374 -1.44 5.11 13.69
CA ASN A 374 -1.29 3.75 13.19
C ASN A 374 -2.06 2.72 14.05
N VAL A 375 -3.33 2.99 14.36
CA VAL A 375 -4.14 2.26 15.38
C VAL A 375 -4.44 0.80 15.02
N ARG A 376 -4.03 0.35 13.83
CA ARG A 376 -4.08 -1.04 13.35
C ARG A 376 -2.69 -1.60 12.98
N GLY A 377 -1.63 -0.93 13.44
CA GLY A 377 -0.24 -1.18 13.08
C GLY A 377 0.14 -0.54 11.75
N GLY A 378 1.40 -0.14 11.61
CA GLY A 378 1.93 0.50 10.40
C GLY A 378 2.89 -0.40 9.62
N SER A 379 3.67 0.22 8.72
CA SER A 379 4.56 -0.49 7.80
C SER A 379 5.64 -1.33 8.47
N VAL A 380 6.16 -0.94 9.65
CA VAL A 380 7.24 -1.70 10.31
C VAL A 380 6.75 -3.07 10.81
N ALA A 381 5.43 -3.22 10.96
CA ALA A 381 4.75 -4.43 11.36
C ALA A 381 4.10 -5.19 10.19
N ILE A 382 3.36 -4.48 9.33
CA ILE A 382 2.57 -5.07 8.25
C ILE A 382 3.42 -5.34 7.00
N GLY A 383 4.52 -4.60 6.80
CA GLY A 383 5.32 -4.63 5.58
C GLY A 383 5.13 -3.40 4.70
N HIS A 384 6.04 -3.27 3.73
CA HIS A 384 6.15 -2.15 2.81
C HIS A 384 6.53 -2.60 1.38
N PRO A 385 5.63 -3.27 0.62
CA PRO A 385 5.75 -3.33 -0.83
C PRO A 385 5.55 -1.90 -1.34
N PHE A 386 6.60 -1.33 -1.94
CA PHE A 386 6.76 0.12 -2.08
C PHE A 386 5.53 0.80 -2.68
N ALA A 387 5.13 0.41 -3.89
CA ALA A 387 4.01 1.02 -4.58
C ALA A 387 2.64 0.63 -4.02
N ALA A 388 2.47 -0.55 -3.40
CA ALA A 388 1.20 -1.00 -2.82
C ALA A 388 0.79 -0.23 -1.55
N THR A 389 1.76 0.37 -0.86
CA THR A 389 1.58 0.84 0.52
C THR A 389 0.58 2.00 0.65
N GLY A 390 0.53 2.92 -0.32
CA GLY A 390 -0.47 4.00 -0.33
C GLY A 390 -1.91 3.50 -0.37
N ALA A 391 -2.23 2.54 -1.24
CA ALA A 391 -3.54 1.90 -1.34
C ALA A 391 -3.89 1.09 -0.08
N ARG A 392 -2.91 0.41 0.53
CA ARG A 392 -3.10 -0.25 1.84
C ARG A 392 -3.45 0.76 2.93
N ILE A 393 -2.71 1.86 3.05
CA ILE A 393 -3.00 2.92 4.02
C ILE A 393 -4.39 3.53 3.78
N LEU A 394 -4.70 3.88 2.53
CA LEU A 394 -5.98 4.52 2.17
C LEU A 394 -7.19 3.64 2.50
N SER A 395 -7.10 2.32 2.23
CA SER A 395 -8.16 1.36 2.58
C SER A 395 -8.24 1.09 4.08
N THR A 396 -7.11 0.96 4.78
CA THR A 396 -7.05 0.82 6.25
C THR A 396 -7.67 2.03 6.95
N LEU A 397 -7.30 3.26 6.57
CA LEU A 397 -7.87 4.47 7.17
C LEU A 397 -9.37 4.62 6.91
N THR A 398 -9.82 4.27 5.70
CA THR A 398 -11.25 4.25 5.35
C THR A 398 -12.02 3.31 6.27
N ALA A 399 -11.51 2.10 6.52
CA ALA A 399 -12.13 1.14 7.43
C ALA A 399 -12.09 1.57 8.91
N ILE A 400 -11.02 2.24 9.36
CA ILE A 400 -10.93 2.83 10.71
C ILE A 400 -12.02 3.90 10.89
N LEU A 401 -12.14 4.84 9.94
CA LEU A 401 -13.14 5.91 9.98
C LEU A 401 -14.57 5.37 9.90
N GLU A 402 -14.80 4.33 9.11
CA GLU A 402 -16.09 3.64 9.04
C GLU A 402 -16.43 2.91 10.35
N GLN A 403 -15.48 2.22 10.97
CA GLN A 403 -15.66 1.60 12.29
C GLN A 403 -15.91 2.63 13.40
N ALA A 404 -15.33 3.84 13.29
CA ALA A 404 -15.60 4.98 14.15
C ALA A 404 -16.93 5.69 13.85
N GLY A 405 -17.60 5.35 12.73
CA GLY A 405 -18.85 5.95 12.27
C GLY A 405 -18.68 7.30 11.57
N SER A 406 -17.74 8.13 12.02
CA SER A 406 -17.36 9.41 11.41
C SER A 406 -15.96 9.84 11.86
N GLY A 407 -15.36 10.80 11.15
CA GLY A 407 -14.13 11.47 11.58
C GLY A 407 -13.27 11.97 10.43
N ARG A 408 -12.09 12.49 10.77
CA ARG A 408 -11.04 12.89 9.83
C ARG A 408 -9.74 12.12 10.10
N GLY A 409 -9.13 11.63 9.03
CA GLY A 409 -7.85 10.92 9.06
C GLY A 409 -6.78 11.60 8.18
N LEU A 410 -5.55 11.64 8.69
CA LEU A 410 -4.37 12.15 7.97
C LEU A 410 -3.53 10.98 7.46
N ILE A 411 -3.15 11.01 6.19
CA ILE A 411 -2.14 10.09 5.61
C ILE A 411 -0.86 10.88 5.35
N SER A 412 0.29 10.30 5.72
CA SER A 412 1.62 10.88 5.47
C SER A 412 2.60 9.80 5.00
N VAL A 413 3.10 9.91 3.76
CA VAL A 413 3.97 8.90 3.12
C VAL A 413 5.29 9.51 2.67
N CYS A 414 6.41 9.14 3.30
CA CYS A 414 7.76 9.43 2.81
C CYS A 414 8.11 8.56 1.60
N THR A 415 8.89 9.08 0.65
CA THR A 415 9.31 8.32 -0.54
C THR A 415 10.80 8.49 -0.83
N ALA A 416 11.37 7.49 -1.52
CA ALA A 416 12.67 7.63 -2.18
C ALA A 416 12.67 8.83 -3.16
N GLY A 417 13.86 9.34 -3.50
CA GLY A 417 14.04 10.52 -4.35
C GLY A 417 13.71 11.86 -3.69
N GLY A 418 13.55 11.93 -2.36
CA GLY A 418 13.37 13.19 -1.64
C GLY A 418 11.95 13.74 -1.71
N MET A 419 10.93 12.90 -1.83
CA MET A 419 9.53 13.32 -1.98
C MET A 419 8.63 12.75 -0.88
N GLY A 420 7.45 13.36 -0.73
CA GLY A 420 6.43 12.96 0.22
C GLY A 420 5.03 13.17 -0.34
N VAL A 421 4.09 12.31 0.03
CA VAL A 421 2.68 12.41 -0.38
C VAL A 421 1.81 12.38 0.88
N ALA A 422 0.95 13.38 1.03
CA ALA A 422 -0.02 13.49 2.11
C ALA A 422 -1.45 13.50 1.56
N ALA A 423 -2.41 13.04 2.35
CA ALA A 423 -3.83 13.07 2.02
C ALA A 423 -4.72 13.24 3.26
N ILE A 424 -5.91 13.81 3.07
CA ILE A 424 -6.98 13.85 4.08
C ILE A 424 -8.10 12.93 3.61
N VAL A 425 -8.54 12.06 4.53
CA VAL A 425 -9.70 11.20 4.36
C VAL A 425 -10.75 11.58 5.39
N GLU A 426 -12.00 11.80 4.95
CA GLU A 426 -13.09 12.22 5.83
C GLU A 426 -14.30 11.28 5.69
N ARG A 427 -14.87 10.87 6.82
CA ARG A 427 -16.21 10.29 6.88
C ARG A 427 -17.13 11.27 7.63
N PRO A 428 -18.05 11.97 6.95
CA PRO A 428 -18.94 12.91 7.60
C PRO A 428 -19.91 12.18 8.53
N VAL A 429 -20.35 12.85 9.59
CA VAL A 429 -21.43 12.36 10.46
C VAL A 429 -22.69 12.13 9.62
N GLU A 430 -23.20 10.90 9.60
CA GLU A 430 -24.50 10.59 9.00
C GLU A 430 -25.60 11.34 9.76
N ARG A 431 -26.11 12.43 9.16
CA ARG A 431 -27.30 13.11 9.69
C ARG A 431 -28.52 12.22 9.48
N PRO A 432 -29.23 11.77 10.53
CA PRO A 432 -30.46 11.02 10.34
C PRO A 432 -31.52 11.91 9.67
N GLY A 433 -31.88 11.60 8.42
CA GLY A 433 -33.03 12.23 7.75
C GLY A 433 -32.94 12.47 6.24
N ALA A 434 -31.76 12.47 5.62
CA ALA A 434 -31.64 12.86 4.19
C ALA A 434 -32.08 11.76 3.19
N GLY A 435 -32.00 10.48 3.57
CA GLY A 435 -32.27 9.35 2.67
C GLY A 435 -33.71 8.83 2.64
N ALA A 436 -34.57 9.21 3.60
CA ALA A 436 -35.92 8.65 3.75
C ALA A 436 -37.06 9.61 3.34
N ALA A 437 -36.78 10.91 3.22
CA ALA A 437 -37.78 11.95 3.04
C ALA A 437 -38.20 12.17 1.56
N ARG A 438 -38.38 11.11 0.76
CA ARG A 438 -38.96 11.21 -0.60
C ARG A 438 -39.65 9.95 -1.12
N ALA A 439 -40.35 9.22 -0.26
CA ALA A 439 -41.12 8.03 -0.63
C ALA A 439 -42.52 7.92 0.02
N THR A 440 -43.19 9.04 0.30
CA THR A 440 -44.61 9.07 0.73
C THR A 440 -45.32 10.37 0.28
N GLY A 441 -45.46 10.54 -1.04
CA GLY A 441 -46.42 11.48 -1.63
C GLY A 441 -47.63 10.71 -2.13
N SER A 442 -48.72 10.68 -1.36
CA SER A 442 -49.91 9.86 -1.63
C SER A 442 -50.70 10.33 -2.85
N ALA A 443 -50.83 9.46 -3.85
CA ALA A 443 -51.90 9.58 -4.85
C ALA A 443 -53.17 8.90 -4.30
N GLU A 444 -54.19 9.68 -3.98
CA GLU A 444 -55.52 9.13 -3.70
C GLU A 444 -56.14 8.57 -4.99
N ALA A 445 -56.44 7.27 -4.99
CA ALA A 445 -57.24 6.60 -6.01
C ALA A 445 -58.31 5.74 -5.34
N SER A 446 -59.55 6.21 -5.35
CA SER A 446 -60.71 5.49 -4.81
C SER A 446 -60.97 4.18 -5.58
N PRO A 447 -61.21 3.04 -4.91
CA PRO A 447 -61.49 1.77 -5.58
C PRO A 447 -63.00 1.60 -5.90
N PRO A 448 -63.36 0.94 -7.02
CA PRO A 448 -64.73 0.52 -7.29
C PRO A 448 -65.11 -0.75 -6.50
N ALA A 449 -66.41 -1.00 -6.37
CA ALA A 449 -66.98 -1.98 -5.44
C ALA A 449 -67.17 -3.41 -6.01
N GLY A 450 -67.14 -4.40 -5.10
CA GLY A 450 -67.59 -5.78 -5.33
C GLY A 450 -66.52 -6.75 -5.85
N SER A 451 -66.56 -8.07 -5.56
CA SER A 451 -67.51 -8.83 -4.75
C SER A 451 -66.93 -10.18 -4.26
N LYS A 452 -67.67 -10.85 -3.36
CA LYS A 452 -67.32 -12.06 -2.59
C LYS A 452 -66.75 -13.25 -3.41
N LYS A 453 -65.74 -13.96 -2.87
CA LYS A 453 -65.87 -15.39 -2.40
C LYS A 453 -64.60 -15.98 -1.75
N LYS A 454 -64.82 -17.03 -0.93
CA LYS A 454 -63.83 -17.81 -0.17
C LYS A 454 -63.04 -18.78 -1.06
N ALA A 455 -61.79 -19.08 -0.69
CA ALA A 455 -61.30 -20.46 -0.54
C ALA A 455 -59.93 -20.51 0.17
N ALA A 456 -59.76 -21.41 1.13
CA ALA A 456 -58.46 -21.72 1.72
C ALA A 456 -57.88 -23.00 1.08
N SER A 457 -56.56 -23.08 0.91
CA SER A 457 -55.90 -24.36 0.61
C SER A 457 -54.46 -24.40 1.13
N LYS A 458 -54.20 -25.25 2.13
CA LYS A 458 -52.84 -25.62 2.57
C LYS A 458 -52.24 -26.59 1.55
N ARG A 459 -50.98 -26.41 1.14
CA ARG A 459 -50.21 -27.52 0.55
C ARG A 459 -48.77 -27.60 1.08
N LYS A 460 -48.46 -28.76 1.66
CA LYS A 460 -47.15 -29.15 2.20
C LYS A 460 -46.07 -29.13 1.11
N LYS A 461 -44.85 -28.69 1.43
CA LYS A 461 -43.61 -29.18 0.76
C LYS A 461 -42.84 -30.08 1.72
N LYS A 462 -42.45 -31.26 1.23
CA LYS A 462 -41.72 -32.28 1.99
C LYS A 462 -40.23 -31.93 2.09
N LYS A 463 -39.59 -32.30 3.20
CA LYS A 463 -38.14 -32.54 3.26
C LYS A 463 -37.74 -33.57 2.19
N LYS A 464 -36.59 -33.38 1.55
CA LYS A 464 -35.78 -34.47 0.99
C LYS A 464 -34.35 -34.30 1.47
N THR A 465 -33.90 -35.26 2.26
CA THR A 465 -32.51 -35.49 2.65
C THR A 465 -31.93 -36.59 1.77
N SER A 466 -30.72 -36.41 1.27
CA SER A 466 -29.84 -37.47 0.76
C SER A 466 -28.41 -37.04 1.06
N SER A 467 -27.75 -37.61 2.07
CA SER A 467 -27.22 -38.98 2.12
C SER A 467 -25.97 -39.16 1.27
N GLN A 468 -24.81 -38.94 1.88
CA GLN A 468 -23.64 -39.78 1.66
C GLN A 468 -23.05 -40.15 3.03
N ARG A 469 -22.79 -41.45 3.23
CA ARG A 469 -22.13 -41.98 4.43
C ARG A 469 -21.15 -43.06 3.97
N SER A 470 -19.93 -42.98 4.51
CA SER A 470 -18.94 -44.05 4.64
C SER A 470 -18.51 -44.84 3.38
N VAL A 471 -17.22 -44.71 3.05
CA VAL A 471 -16.30 -45.85 3.21
C VAL A 471 -15.22 -45.43 4.23
N ARG A 472 -14.67 -46.39 4.98
CA ARG A 472 -13.89 -46.17 6.21
C ARG A 472 -12.69 -47.12 6.19
N LYS A 473 -11.48 -46.59 6.42
CA LYS A 473 -10.26 -47.30 6.89
C LYS A 473 -9.79 -48.55 6.08
N GLU A 474 -8.69 -49.27 6.36
CA GLU A 474 -7.51 -49.15 7.25
C GLU A 474 -6.25 -48.98 6.36
N THR A 475 -5.03 -48.67 6.81
CA THR A 475 -4.39 -49.02 8.10
C THR A 475 -3.47 -47.90 8.61
N SER A 476 -2.41 -48.25 9.35
CA SER A 476 -1.62 -47.44 10.27
C SER A 476 -0.24 -48.08 10.48
N ALA A 477 0.75 -47.25 10.85
CA ALA A 477 1.95 -47.55 11.66
C ALA A 477 3.19 -48.21 11.02
N GLN A 478 4.29 -47.44 11.00
CA GLN A 478 5.61 -47.79 11.61
C GLN A 478 6.43 -46.50 11.80
N THR A 479 6.63 -46.04 13.05
CA THR A 479 7.92 -45.98 13.80
C THR A 479 9.03 -45.17 13.11
N LYS A 480 9.45 -43.98 13.56
CA LYS A 480 10.01 -43.56 14.88
C LYS A 480 11.47 -44.02 15.12
N ALA A 481 12.41 -43.27 14.53
CA ALA A 481 13.85 -43.11 14.79
C ALA A 481 14.28 -41.90 13.92
N GLU A 482 15.21 -40.99 14.24
CA GLU A 482 16.20 -40.92 15.33
C GLU A 482 16.51 -39.45 15.69
N HIS A 483 17.39 -39.22 16.67
CA HIS A 483 17.68 -37.91 17.27
C HIS A 483 19.10 -37.44 16.93
N GLN A 484 19.29 -36.11 16.83
CA GLN A 484 20.53 -35.37 17.15
C GLN A 484 21.79 -35.49 16.24
N ALA A 485 22.63 -34.45 16.40
CA ALA A 485 23.95 -34.18 15.79
C ALA A 485 23.96 -33.82 14.28
N ALA A 486 24.85 -32.94 13.79
CA ALA A 486 26.00 -32.30 14.45
C ALA A 486 26.11 -30.80 14.16
N ASP A 487 26.65 -30.08 15.13
CA ASP A 487 27.28 -28.76 14.97
C ASP A 487 28.82 -28.96 14.98
N GLU A 488 29.55 -27.88 14.68
CA GLU A 488 31.01 -27.69 14.85
C GLU A 488 32.03 -28.13 13.75
N PRO A 489 33.20 -27.44 13.66
CA PRO A 489 34.04 -27.36 12.45
C PRO A 489 35.41 -28.06 12.58
N VAL A 490 36.18 -28.15 11.48
CA VAL A 490 37.57 -28.63 11.50
C VAL A 490 38.52 -27.76 10.64
N ASP A 491 39.41 -27.09 11.37
CA ASP A 491 40.84 -26.77 11.16
C ASP A 491 41.48 -26.37 9.80
N LYS A 492 42.38 -25.38 9.96
CA LYS A 492 43.74 -25.36 9.40
C LYS A 492 44.70 -25.98 10.43
N PRO A 493 45.78 -26.68 10.03
CA PRO A 493 47.04 -25.94 9.78
C PRO A 493 47.90 -26.47 8.63
N ASP A 494 48.51 -25.54 7.89
CA ASP A 494 49.95 -25.38 7.64
C ASP A 494 50.21 -23.97 7.05
#